data_AF-G3PPL7-F1
#
_entry.id   AF-G3PPL7-F1
#
_cell.length_a   1.000
_cell.length_b   1.000
_cell.length_c   1.000
_cell.angle_alpha   90.00
_cell.angle_beta   90.00
_cell.angle_gamma   90.00
#
_symmetry.space_group_name_H-M   'P 1'
#
loop_
_entity.id
_entity.type
_entity.pdbx_description
1 polymer ?
#
loop_
_entity_poly.entity_id
_entity_poly.type
_entity_poly.pdbx_seq_one_letter_code
_entity_poly.pdbx_strand_id
1 'polypeptide(L)'
;MSRCHDDVLRLVLTNMEAEQKVALRRVYASALPLMGVAVCRHLRQVERVVLGYLEVRDPPEETSRLKILEVLQITTRAAWPRVACRVAPLLRCLMKLLVAVDSDGELRLSVRQRLMDQASVCLQLLDACCHGDVQRLLQQVDSSCCSSEVLRCLATVIATPER
;
A
#
# COMPACT_ATOMS: atom_id res chain seq x y z
N MET A 1 -6.94 15.51 -26.43
CA MET A 1 -5.64 15.46 -25.71
C MET A 1 -5.54 14.34 -24.65
N SER A 2 -6.60 13.56 -24.36
CA SER A 2 -6.61 12.54 -23.27
C SER A 2 -5.83 11.22 -23.55
N ARG A 3 -5.65 10.81 -24.82
CA ARG A 3 -5.13 9.46 -25.15
C ARG A 3 -3.64 9.24 -24.86
N CYS A 4 -2.79 10.24 -25.13
CA CYS A 4 -1.34 10.11 -24.97
C CYS A 4 -0.94 9.84 -23.50
N HIS A 5 -1.58 10.51 -22.55
CA HIS A 5 -1.29 10.33 -21.12
C HIS A 5 -1.71 8.94 -20.61
N ASP A 6 -2.85 8.41 -21.07
CA ASP A 6 -3.31 7.06 -20.72
C ASP A 6 -2.38 5.98 -21.29
N ASP A 7 -1.90 6.15 -22.53
CA ASP A 7 -0.99 5.19 -23.15
C ASP A 7 0.38 5.18 -22.47
N VAL A 8 0.89 6.36 -22.08
CA VAL A 8 2.12 6.48 -21.28
C VAL A 8 1.94 5.83 -19.91
N LEU A 9 0.83 6.10 -19.21
CA LEU A 9 0.56 5.50 -17.90
C LEU A 9 0.45 3.97 -18.01
N ARG A 10 -0.26 3.46 -19.03
CA ARG A 10 -0.38 2.01 -19.28
C ARG A 10 0.99 1.39 -19.51
N LEU A 11 1.83 2.02 -20.34
CA LEU A 11 3.19 1.55 -20.62
C LEU A 11 4.05 1.53 -19.36
N VAL A 12 4.01 2.60 -18.56
CA VAL A 12 4.73 2.68 -17.28
C VAL A 12 4.28 1.55 -16.35
N LEU A 13 2.97 1.35 -16.16
CA LEU A 13 2.45 0.29 -15.30
C LEU A 13 2.85 -1.11 -15.79
N THR A 14 2.79 -1.36 -17.10
CA THR A 14 3.25 -2.63 -17.69
C THR A 14 4.73 -2.88 -17.39
N ASN A 15 5.58 -1.87 -17.55
CA ASN A 15 7.01 -2.01 -17.24
C ASN A 15 7.22 -2.22 -15.73
N MET A 16 6.46 -1.53 -14.88
CA MET A 16 6.52 -1.73 -13.43
C MET A 16 6.18 -3.15 -13.03
N GLU A 17 5.12 -3.76 -13.59
CA GLU A 17 4.69 -5.13 -13.27
C GLU A 17 5.81 -6.17 -13.51
N ALA A 18 6.63 -5.98 -14.54
CA ALA A 18 7.72 -6.90 -14.90
C ALA A 18 9.08 -6.55 -14.25
N GLU A 19 9.23 -5.35 -13.68
CA GLU A 19 10.53 -4.84 -13.23
C GLU A 19 11.04 -5.56 -11.98
N GLN A 20 12.24 -6.12 -12.07
CA GLN A 20 12.91 -6.83 -10.98
C GLN A 20 14.09 -6.03 -10.40
N LYS A 21 14.65 -5.08 -11.16
CA LYS A 21 15.80 -4.29 -10.71
C LYS A 21 15.32 -3.21 -9.74
N VAL A 22 15.68 -3.37 -8.47
CA VAL A 22 15.31 -2.46 -7.37
C VAL A 22 15.59 -0.99 -7.70
N ALA A 23 16.73 -0.68 -8.33
CA ALA A 23 17.05 0.68 -8.74
C ALA A 23 16.02 1.29 -9.71
N LEU A 24 15.51 0.50 -10.67
CA LEU A 24 14.47 0.96 -11.59
C LEU A 24 13.10 1.02 -10.92
N ARG A 25 12.80 0.11 -10.00
CA ARG A 25 11.58 0.16 -9.18
C ARG A 25 11.49 1.47 -8.40
N ARG A 26 12.60 1.98 -7.85
CA ARG A 26 12.65 3.31 -7.19
C ARG A 26 12.24 4.43 -8.14
N VAL A 27 12.78 4.42 -9.36
CA VAL A 27 12.49 5.44 -10.38
C VAL A 27 11.02 5.41 -10.74
N TYR A 28 10.48 4.24 -11.06
CA TYR A 28 9.07 4.11 -11.40
C TYR A 28 8.14 4.47 -10.24
N ALA A 29 8.43 3.97 -9.03
CA ALA A 29 7.64 4.27 -7.84
C ALA A 29 7.63 5.77 -7.54
N SER A 30 8.74 6.48 -7.77
CA SER A 30 8.82 7.92 -7.57
C SER A 30 7.99 8.73 -8.58
N ALA A 31 7.83 8.21 -9.80
CA ALA A 31 7.03 8.86 -10.84
C ALA A 31 5.52 8.65 -10.66
N LEU A 32 5.11 7.51 -10.10
CA LEU A 32 3.70 7.12 -10.07
C LEU A 32 2.79 8.06 -9.27
N PRO A 33 3.15 8.60 -8.09
CA PRO A 33 2.36 9.61 -7.39
C PRO A 33 2.10 10.87 -8.23
N LEU A 34 3.03 11.24 -9.10
CA LEU A 34 2.92 12.44 -9.95
C LEU A 34 1.82 12.31 -11.02
N MET A 35 1.41 11.08 -11.33
CA MET A 35 0.31 10.81 -12.24
C MET A 35 -1.07 11.07 -11.59
N GLY A 36 -1.10 11.29 -10.27
CA GLY A 36 -2.29 11.68 -9.51
C GLY A 36 -3.46 10.74 -9.76
N VAL A 37 -4.65 11.30 -9.96
CA VAL A 37 -5.90 10.52 -10.16
C VAL A 37 -5.96 9.73 -11.47
N ALA A 38 -5.02 9.96 -12.42
CA ALA A 38 -5.01 9.20 -13.67
C ALA A 38 -4.76 7.70 -13.43
N VAL A 39 -4.02 7.35 -12.36
CA VAL A 39 -3.78 5.95 -11.94
C VAL A 39 -5.09 5.19 -11.71
N CYS A 40 -6.17 5.89 -11.33
CA CYS A 40 -7.48 5.31 -11.09
C CYS A 40 -8.16 4.79 -12.37
N ARG A 41 -7.66 5.11 -13.58
CA ARG A 41 -8.16 4.52 -14.83
C ARG A 41 -7.66 3.08 -15.01
N HIS A 42 -6.53 2.73 -14.39
CA HIS A 42 -5.83 1.47 -14.55
C HIS A 42 -5.80 0.62 -13.27
N LEU A 43 -6.86 0.66 -12.45
CA LEU A 43 -6.89 0.04 -11.11
C LEU A 43 -6.42 -1.42 -11.05
N ARG A 44 -6.71 -2.24 -12.08
CA ARG A 44 -6.25 -3.64 -12.12
C ARG A 44 -4.72 -3.72 -12.19
N GLN A 45 -4.09 -2.88 -13.01
CA GLN A 45 -2.63 -2.85 -13.15
C GLN A 45 -1.99 -2.20 -11.92
N VAL A 46 -2.59 -1.12 -11.41
CA VAL A 46 -2.15 -0.46 -10.18
C VAL A 46 -2.18 -1.43 -8.99
N GLU A 47 -3.23 -2.24 -8.84
CA GLU A 47 -3.28 -3.27 -7.80
C GLU A 47 -2.08 -4.23 -7.91
N ARG A 48 -1.79 -4.76 -9.10
CA ARG A 48 -0.66 -5.67 -9.31
C ARG A 48 0.68 -5.02 -8.98
N VAL A 49 0.87 -3.78 -9.41
CA VAL A 49 2.07 -3.00 -9.08
C VAL A 49 2.19 -2.79 -7.58
N VAL A 50 1.11 -2.40 -6.90
CA VAL A 50 1.08 -2.23 -5.44
C VAL A 50 1.47 -3.52 -4.73
N LEU A 51 0.82 -4.64 -5.05
CA LEU A 51 1.10 -5.93 -4.44
C LEU A 51 2.57 -6.34 -4.66
N GLY A 52 3.05 -6.28 -5.91
CA GLY A 52 4.41 -6.70 -6.23
C GLY A 52 5.49 -5.81 -5.62
N TYR A 53 5.26 -4.50 -5.49
CA TYR A 53 6.25 -3.57 -4.94
C TYR A 53 6.32 -3.58 -3.43
N LEU A 54 5.21 -3.81 -2.72
CA LEU A 54 5.22 -3.90 -1.27
C LEU A 54 5.88 -5.20 -0.77
N GLU A 55 5.86 -6.27 -1.57
CA GLU A 55 6.50 -7.55 -1.22
C GLU A 55 8.04 -7.52 -1.39
N VAL A 56 8.60 -6.58 -2.14
CA VAL A 56 10.05 -6.51 -2.40
C VAL A 56 10.71 -5.44 -1.54
N ARG A 57 11.69 -5.86 -0.71
CA ARG A 57 12.52 -4.95 0.09
C ARG A 57 13.36 -4.07 -0.82
N ASP A 58 13.52 -2.83 -0.41
CA ASP A 58 14.25 -1.77 -1.11
C ASP A 58 15.18 -1.01 -0.14
N PRO A 59 16.12 -1.69 0.54
CA PRO A 59 16.96 -1.04 1.54
C PRO A 59 17.96 -0.05 0.90
N PRO A 60 18.49 0.91 1.67
CA PRO A 60 18.15 1.17 3.08
C PRO A 60 16.97 2.13 3.30
N GLU A 61 16.58 2.95 2.32
CA GLU A 61 15.54 3.97 2.49
C GLU A 61 14.12 3.47 2.26
N GLU A 62 13.94 2.30 1.64
CA GLU A 62 12.63 1.72 1.31
C GLU A 62 11.76 2.65 0.46
N THR A 63 12.43 3.42 -0.40
CA THR A 63 11.82 4.48 -1.21
C THR A 63 10.67 3.94 -2.06
N SER A 64 10.86 2.79 -2.70
CA SER A 64 9.85 2.17 -3.55
C SER A 64 8.60 1.82 -2.74
N ARG A 65 8.76 1.15 -1.59
CA ARG A 65 7.63 0.74 -0.75
C ARG A 65 6.86 1.94 -0.21
N LEU A 66 7.56 2.97 0.29
CA LEU A 66 6.93 4.20 0.79
C LEU A 66 6.15 4.94 -0.32
N LYS A 67 6.73 5.05 -1.52
CA LYS A 67 6.05 5.70 -2.66
C LYS A 67 4.84 4.92 -3.14
N ILE A 68 4.88 3.59 -3.06
CA ILE A 68 3.74 2.75 -3.44
C ILE A 68 2.62 2.80 -2.38
N LEU A 69 2.95 2.92 -1.09
CA LEU A 69 1.95 3.23 -0.06
C LEU A 69 1.27 4.58 -0.34
N GLU A 70 2.03 5.61 -0.73
CA GLU A 70 1.48 6.91 -1.15
C GLU A 70 0.51 6.77 -2.34
N VAL A 71 0.88 6.01 -3.37
CA VAL A 71 -0.01 5.72 -4.51
C VAL A 71 -1.27 4.99 -4.06
N LEU A 72 -1.15 4.02 -3.15
CA LEU A 72 -2.30 3.30 -2.61
C LEU A 72 -3.25 4.27 -1.88
N GLN A 73 -2.75 5.18 -1.06
CA GLN A 73 -3.58 6.19 -0.40
C GLN A 73 -4.32 7.09 -1.38
N ILE A 74 -3.62 7.60 -2.41
CA ILE A 74 -4.22 8.42 -3.47
C ILE A 74 -5.31 7.62 -4.20
N THR A 75 -5.00 6.39 -4.58
CA THR A 75 -5.90 5.53 -5.35
C THR A 75 -7.15 5.17 -4.55
N THR A 76 -7.00 4.78 -3.28
CA THR A 76 -8.12 4.42 -2.40
C THR A 76 -9.08 5.60 -2.23
N ARG A 77 -8.57 6.81 -2.02
CA ARG A 77 -9.40 8.03 -1.91
C ARG A 77 -10.11 8.39 -3.21
N ALA A 78 -9.39 8.36 -4.33
CA ALA A 78 -9.91 8.87 -5.60
C ALA A 78 -10.76 7.85 -6.38
N ALA A 79 -10.62 6.56 -6.09
CA ALA A 79 -11.32 5.50 -6.80
C ALA A 79 -12.40 4.80 -5.96
N TRP A 80 -12.79 5.32 -4.80
CA TRP A 80 -14.00 4.86 -4.13
C TRP A 80 -15.22 5.13 -5.04
N PRO A 81 -16.17 4.17 -5.21
CA PRO A 81 -16.29 2.88 -4.53
C PRO A 81 -15.58 1.70 -5.23
N ARG A 82 -14.93 1.92 -6.38
CA ARG A 82 -14.30 0.87 -7.23
C ARG A 82 -13.16 0.10 -6.54
N VAL A 83 -12.63 0.61 -5.42
CA VAL A 83 -11.57 -0.06 -4.64
C VAL A 83 -12.13 -1.13 -3.69
N ALA A 84 -13.43 -1.11 -3.38
CA ALA A 84 -14.05 -2.05 -2.44
C ALA A 84 -13.84 -3.53 -2.84
N CYS A 85 -13.89 -3.85 -4.15
CA CYS A 85 -13.66 -5.21 -4.64
C CYS A 85 -12.20 -5.69 -4.52
N ARG A 86 -11.28 -4.82 -4.09
CA ARG A 86 -9.83 -5.05 -4.01
C ARG A 86 -9.33 -5.12 -2.57
N VAL A 87 -10.22 -5.01 -1.59
CA VAL A 87 -9.82 -4.91 -0.17
C VAL A 87 -9.14 -6.17 0.34
N ALA A 88 -9.64 -7.36 0.01
CA ALA A 88 -9.04 -8.61 0.46
C ALA A 88 -7.55 -8.78 0.06
N PRO A 89 -7.15 -8.64 -1.22
CA PRO A 89 -5.74 -8.74 -1.59
C PRO A 89 -4.89 -7.62 -1.00
N LEU A 90 -5.40 -6.38 -0.94
CA LEU A 90 -4.68 -5.24 -0.39
C LEU A 90 -4.47 -5.36 1.13
N LEU A 91 -5.49 -5.77 1.88
CA LEU A 91 -5.41 -6.02 3.32
C LEU A 91 -4.36 -7.09 3.62
N ARG A 92 -4.41 -8.22 2.90
CA ARG A 92 -3.41 -9.30 3.07
C ARG A 92 -1.99 -8.79 2.80
N CYS A 93 -1.80 -8.00 1.75
CA CYS A 93 -0.50 -7.43 1.41
C CYS A 93 0.02 -6.47 2.50
N LEU A 94 -0.84 -5.60 3.03
CA LEU A 94 -0.49 -4.69 4.12
C LEU A 94 -0.17 -5.44 5.41
N MET A 95 -0.91 -6.50 5.75
CA MET A 95 -0.59 -7.34 6.91
C MET A 95 0.78 -8.01 6.78
N LYS A 96 1.07 -8.61 5.62
CA LYS A 96 2.40 -9.18 5.35
C LYS A 96 3.50 -8.12 5.46
N LEU A 97 3.26 -6.91 4.95
CA LEU A 97 4.20 -5.81 5.02
C LEU A 97 4.51 -5.43 6.49
N LEU A 98 3.49 -5.28 7.33
CA LEU A 98 3.68 -4.92 8.74
C LEU A 98 4.53 -5.97 9.48
N VAL A 99 4.20 -7.25 9.32
CA VAL A 99 4.94 -8.35 9.96
C VAL A 99 6.39 -8.40 9.45
N ALA A 100 6.60 -8.23 8.14
CA ALA A 100 7.93 -8.23 7.54
C ALA A 100 8.77 -7.05 8.01
N VAL A 101 8.20 -5.85 8.10
CA VAL A 101 8.88 -4.62 8.54
C VAL A 101 9.25 -4.68 10.03
N ASP A 102 8.38 -5.26 10.84
CA ASP A 102 8.61 -5.42 12.27
C ASP A 102 9.72 -6.43 12.57
N SER A 103 9.72 -7.56 11.84
CA SER A 103 10.72 -8.62 12.00
C SER A 103 12.10 -8.26 11.40
N ASP A 104 12.20 -7.16 10.65
CA ASP A 104 13.42 -6.75 9.94
C ASP A 104 14.37 -5.97 10.86
N GLY A 105 15.29 -6.70 11.50
CA GLY A 105 16.31 -6.14 12.41
C GLY A 105 17.34 -5.23 11.75
N GLU A 106 17.50 -5.28 10.42
CA GLU A 106 18.46 -4.45 9.68
C GLU A 106 17.88 -3.08 9.33
N LEU A 107 16.54 -2.97 9.34
CA LEU A 107 15.86 -1.76 8.94
C LEU A 107 16.03 -0.65 9.99
N ARG A 108 16.46 0.53 9.52
CA ARG A 108 16.57 1.73 10.37
C ARG A 108 15.22 2.04 11.04
N LEU A 109 15.25 2.30 12.34
CA LEU A 109 14.04 2.58 13.13
C LEU A 109 13.15 3.68 12.53
N SER A 110 13.75 4.75 12.00
CA SER A 110 13.01 5.84 11.35
C SER A 110 12.29 5.40 10.07
N VAL A 111 12.89 4.50 9.29
CA VAL A 111 12.29 3.96 8.07
C VAL A 111 11.20 2.94 8.43
N ARG A 112 11.46 2.09 9.42
CA ARG A 112 10.47 1.15 9.99
C ARG A 112 9.21 1.89 10.42
N GLN A 113 9.35 2.93 11.25
CA GLN A 113 8.22 3.70 11.76
C GLN A 113 7.42 4.34 10.62
N ARG A 114 8.09 4.93 9.62
CA ARG A 114 7.41 5.52 8.45
C ARG A 114 6.62 4.49 7.63
N LEU A 115 7.16 3.29 7.41
CA LEU A 115 6.44 2.23 6.69
C LEU A 115 5.21 1.77 7.48
N MET A 116 5.35 1.55 8.79
CA MET A 116 4.25 1.15 9.68
C MET A 116 3.15 2.22 9.70
N ASP A 117 3.52 3.50 9.82
CA ASP A 117 2.56 4.61 9.84
C ASP A 117 1.82 4.74 8.51
N GLN A 118 2.53 4.70 7.38
CA GLN A 118 1.88 4.78 6.07
C GLN A 118 1.01 3.56 5.76
N ALA A 119 1.40 2.36 6.21
CA ALA A 119 0.57 1.16 6.11
C ALA A 119 -0.69 1.28 6.97
N SER A 120 -0.59 1.83 8.18
CA SER A 120 -1.73 2.13 9.05
C SER A 120 -2.74 3.06 8.36
N VAL A 121 -2.26 4.13 7.73
CA VAL A 121 -3.11 5.06 6.96
C VAL A 121 -3.78 4.34 5.80
N CYS A 122 -3.07 3.47 5.08
CA CYS A 122 -3.69 2.67 4.01
C CYS A 122 -4.81 1.76 4.54
N LEU A 123 -4.62 1.13 5.71
CA LEU A 123 -5.65 0.28 6.33
C LEU A 123 -6.88 1.09 6.74
N GLN A 124 -6.69 2.27 7.35
CA GLN A 124 -7.80 3.17 7.71
C GLN A 124 -8.59 3.61 6.47
N LEU A 125 -7.90 3.93 5.36
CA LEU A 125 -8.57 4.31 4.12
C LEU A 125 -9.33 3.14 3.48
N LEU A 126 -8.78 1.93 3.56
CA LEU A 126 -9.47 0.72 3.09
C LEU A 126 -10.71 0.42 3.94
N ASP A 127 -10.61 0.57 5.26
CA ASP A 127 -11.73 0.38 6.18
C ASP A 127 -12.88 1.36 5.90
N ALA A 128 -12.55 2.64 5.72
CA ALA A 128 -13.51 3.66 5.33
C ALA A 128 -14.23 3.35 4.00
N CYS A 129 -13.54 2.68 3.06
CA CYS A 129 -14.14 2.26 1.79
C CYS A 129 -15.11 1.08 1.94
N CYS A 130 -15.04 0.34 3.05
CA CYS A 130 -15.79 -0.88 3.32
C CYS A 130 -16.64 -0.80 4.60
N HIS A 131 -16.96 0.41 5.07
CA HIS A 131 -17.87 0.61 6.19
C HIS A 131 -17.53 -0.26 7.43
N GLY A 132 -16.26 -0.28 7.83
CA GLY A 132 -15.82 -0.99 9.03
C GLY A 132 -15.55 -2.50 8.86
N ASP A 133 -15.69 -3.05 7.64
CA ASP A 133 -15.40 -4.48 7.42
C ASP A 133 -13.93 -4.83 7.73
N VAL A 134 -12.99 -3.92 7.47
CA VAL A 134 -11.56 -4.17 7.72
C VAL A 134 -11.29 -4.19 9.22
N GLN A 135 -11.85 -3.25 9.98
CA GLN A 135 -11.79 -3.24 11.43
C GLN A 135 -12.30 -4.55 12.03
N ARG A 136 -13.45 -5.06 11.56
CA ARG A 136 -14.02 -6.34 12.00
C ARG A 136 -13.08 -7.52 11.72
N LEU A 137 -12.40 -7.54 10.57
CA LEU A 137 -11.40 -8.55 10.25
C LEU A 137 -10.14 -8.43 11.14
N LEU A 138 -9.69 -7.21 11.41
CA LEU A 138 -8.50 -6.97 12.24
C LEU A 138 -8.73 -7.33 13.72
N GLN A 139 -9.96 -7.21 14.22
CA GLN A 139 -10.33 -7.66 15.58
C GLN A 139 -10.24 -9.19 15.75
N GLN A 140 -10.26 -9.96 14.66
CA GLN A 140 -10.13 -11.42 14.70
C GLN A 140 -8.66 -11.88 14.68
N VAL A 141 -7.71 -10.96 14.55
CA VAL A 141 -6.28 -11.30 14.57
C VAL A 141 -5.89 -11.74 15.98
N ASP A 142 -5.37 -12.96 16.10
CA ASP A 142 -4.84 -13.45 17.37
C ASP A 142 -3.60 -12.66 17.77
N SER A 143 -3.68 -12.03 18.95
CA SER A 143 -2.56 -11.30 19.55
C SER A 143 -1.29 -12.13 19.74
N SER A 144 -1.41 -13.46 19.84
CA SER A 144 -0.25 -14.36 19.95
C SER A 144 0.61 -14.40 18.68
N CYS A 145 0.04 -14.02 17.54
CA CYS A 145 0.66 -14.12 16.22
C CYS A 145 1.35 -12.81 15.77
N CYS A 146 1.27 -11.74 16.56
CA CYS A 146 1.76 -10.41 16.22
C CYS A 146 2.59 -9.81 17.35
N SER A 147 3.61 -9.03 17.01
CA SER A 147 4.37 -8.25 17.98
C SER A 147 3.56 -7.07 18.53
N SER A 148 4.06 -6.47 19.62
CA SER A 148 3.42 -5.33 20.25
C SER A 148 3.31 -4.11 19.31
N GLU A 149 4.28 -3.95 18.41
CA GLU A 149 4.36 -2.87 17.44
C GLU A 149 3.32 -3.05 16.32
N VAL A 150 3.16 -4.27 15.82
CA VAL A 150 2.10 -4.60 14.85
C VAL A 150 0.74 -4.41 15.51
N LEU A 151 0.52 -4.93 16.72
CA LEU A 151 -0.74 -4.75 17.45
C LEU A 151 -1.06 -3.27 17.71
N ARG A 152 -0.05 -2.46 18.05
CA ARG A 152 -0.20 -1.00 18.20
C ARG A 152 -0.64 -0.37 16.88
N CYS A 153 -0.05 -0.76 15.76
CA CYS A 153 -0.48 -0.31 14.43
C CYS A 153 -1.94 -0.69 14.16
N LEU A 154 -2.34 -1.94 14.39
CA LEU A 154 -3.73 -2.39 14.19
C LEU A 154 -4.72 -1.64 15.08
N ALA A 155 -4.34 -1.37 16.34
CA ALA A 155 -5.17 -0.62 17.28
C ALA A 155 -5.50 0.79 16.76
N THR A 156 -4.61 1.44 16.01
CA THR A 156 -4.90 2.76 15.39
C THR A 156 -5.99 2.69 14.31
N VAL A 157 -6.18 1.53 13.68
CA VAL A 157 -7.24 1.29 12.70
C VAL A 157 -8.54 0.92 13.41
N ILE A 158 -8.45 0.13 14.49
CA ILE A 158 -9.63 -0.29 15.25
C ILE A 158 -10.20 0.87 16.10
N ALA A 159 -9.38 1.84 16.49
CA ALA A 159 -9.82 2.98 17.30
C ALA A 159 -10.48 4.11 16.49
N THR A 160 -10.49 4.05 15.15
CA THR A 160 -11.19 5.07 14.36
C THR A 160 -12.70 4.83 14.43
N PRO A 161 -13.49 5.74 15.05
CA PRO A 161 -14.93 5.55 15.16
C PRO A 161 -15.61 5.60 13.78
N GLU A 162 -16.61 4.75 13.59
CA GLU A 162 -17.51 4.76 12.42
C GLU A 162 -18.03 6.20 12.21
N ARG A 163 -17.77 6.78 11.03
CA ARG A 163 -18.28 8.10 10.62
C ARG A 163 -19.44 7.92 9.65
#